data_AF-A0A6C0FAT7-F1
#
_entry.id   AF-A0A6C0FAT7-F1
#
_cell.length_a   1.000
_cell.length_b   1.000
_cell.length_c   1.000
_cell.angle_alpha   90.00
_cell.angle_beta   90.00
_cell.angle_gamma   90.00
#
_symmetry.space_group_name_H-M   'P 1'
#
loop_
_entity.id
_entity.type
_entity.pdbx_description
1 polymer ?
#
loop_
_entity_poly.entity_id
_entity_poly.type
_entity_poly.pdbx_seq_one_letter_code
_entity_poly.pdbx_strand_id
1 'polypeptide(L)'
;MSQNNKFMPVDTLDLSMYSGRWYEVYQDTFDMSFQGEGTSCAVADYMMTTNNITVVNSQFNKYNRVEQISGYAYYEPGNSGGDLSVSLQGVPGGDKPYWVISLGPVVNKQYQYSIVSDPKRLSLFVLTRDVETFYKDYDKQVLDILADFGYTKYINKPLPMSQEGCDYTRFDKFVHETFKGVDCGTCGTAYQTCCIGFAVDGYPCDCHLQEDGTGKAGSNCGDCGTGYAACCIGYAADGYPCQCDVM
;
A
#
# COMPACT_ATOMS: atom_id res chain seq x y z
N MET A 1 0.65 -28.38 -10.98
CA MET A 1 -0.68 -28.45 -10.34
C MET A 1 -1.32 -27.09 -10.55
N SER A 2 -2.34 -26.96 -11.40
CA SER A 2 -3.00 -25.67 -11.61
C SER A 2 -3.73 -25.30 -10.33
N GLN A 3 -3.24 -24.28 -9.63
CA GLN A 3 -4.04 -23.52 -8.67
C GLN A 3 -5.32 -23.12 -9.42
N ASN A 4 -6.47 -23.54 -8.90
CA ASN A 4 -7.76 -23.17 -9.46
C ASN A 4 -7.96 -21.69 -9.11
N ASN A 5 -7.44 -20.80 -9.95
CA ASN A 5 -7.41 -19.35 -9.74
C ASN A 5 -8.84 -18.80 -9.71
N LYS A 6 -9.45 -18.81 -8.52
CA LYS A 6 -10.77 -18.25 -8.29
C LYS A 6 -10.64 -16.75 -8.12
N PHE A 7 -11.45 -15.98 -8.85
CA PHE A 7 -11.52 -14.53 -8.71
C PHE A 7 -12.11 -14.15 -7.34
N MET A 8 -11.25 -13.91 -6.36
CA MET A 8 -11.55 -13.47 -5.00
C MET A 8 -10.31 -12.77 -4.42
N PRO A 9 -10.45 -12.01 -3.33
CA PRO A 9 -9.31 -11.51 -2.58
C PRO A 9 -8.40 -12.64 -2.09
N VAL A 10 -7.10 -12.36 -1.96
CA VAL A 10 -6.15 -13.29 -1.33
C VAL A 10 -6.52 -13.52 0.13
N ASP A 11 -6.38 -14.75 0.62
CA ASP A 11 -6.76 -15.10 2.00
C ASP A 11 -5.91 -14.38 3.06
N THR A 12 -4.65 -14.07 2.72
CA THR A 12 -3.70 -13.40 3.62
C THR A 12 -2.99 -12.26 2.90
N LEU A 13 -2.87 -11.12 3.59
CA LEU A 13 -2.12 -9.96 3.13
C LEU A 13 -1.29 -9.42 4.29
N ASP A 14 0.03 -9.37 4.10
CA ASP A 14 0.93 -8.71 5.06
C ASP A 14 1.06 -7.22 4.69
N LEU A 15 0.38 -6.36 5.45
CA LEU A 15 0.35 -4.92 5.19
C LEU A 15 1.71 -4.24 5.39
N SER A 16 2.59 -4.80 6.22
CA SER A 16 3.96 -4.30 6.37
C SER A 16 4.75 -4.53 5.09
N MET A 17 4.64 -5.72 4.49
CA MET A 17 5.26 -6.02 3.19
C MET A 17 4.60 -5.29 2.01
N TYR A 18 3.37 -4.81 2.20
CA TYR A 18 2.60 -4.06 1.20
C TYR A 18 2.87 -2.54 1.24
N SER A 19 3.36 -2.02 2.36
CA SER A 19 3.66 -0.59 2.53
C SER A 19 4.80 -0.09 1.62
N GLY A 20 4.90 1.23 1.46
CA GLY A 20 5.83 1.90 0.55
C GLY A 20 5.25 2.14 -0.85
N ARG A 21 6.10 2.62 -1.75
CA ARG A 21 5.72 2.99 -3.12
C ARG A 21 5.46 1.78 -4.02
N TRP A 22 4.46 1.91 -4.86
CA TRP A 22 4.15 1.03 -5.97
C TRP A 22 4.03 1.82 -7.27
N TYR A 23 4.46 1.22 -8.37
CA TYR A 23 4.31 1.73 -9.74
C TYR A 23 3.20 0.97 -10.44
N GLU A 24 2.24 1.70 -10.99
CA GLU A 24 1.16 1.11 -11.77
C GLU A 24 1.65 0.82 -13.19
N VAL A 25 1.61 -0.45 -13.61
CA VAL A 25 2.09 -0.89 -14.92
C VAL A 25 0.97 -1.29 -15.87
N TYR A 26 -0.18 -1.69 -15.33
CA TYR A 26 -1.42 -1.83 -16.09
C TYR A 26 -2.59 -1.21 -15.33
N GLN A 27 -3.44 -0.55 -16.11
CA GLN A 27 -4.77 -0.05 -15.76
C GLN A 27 -5.82 -0.73 -16.67
N ASP A 28 -7.09 -0.33 -16.61
CA ASP A 28 -8.05 -0.62 -17.67
C ASP A 28 -8.85 0.60 -18.18
N THR A 29 -9.87 0.37 -19.00
CA THR A 29 -10.68 1.48 -19.58
C THR A 29 -11.61 2.12 -18.56
N PHE A 30 -12.05 1.35 -17.55
CA PHE A 30 -12.84 1.90 -16.47
C PHE A 30 -11.98 2.83 -15.61
N ASP A 31 -10.74 2.45 -15.34
CA ASP A 31 -9.83 3.27 -14.52
C ASP A 31 -9.46 4.59 -15.18
N MET A 32 -9.21 4.55 -16.50
CA MET A 32 -9.02 5.77 -17.31
C MET A 32 -10.19 6.77 -17.20
N SER A 33 -11.42 6.32 -16.88
CA SER A 33 -12.56 7.24 -16.74
C SER A 33 -12.43 8.21 -15.57
N PHE A 34 -11.63 7.87 -14.55
CA PHE A 34 -11.35 8.73 -13.40
C PHE A 34 -9.87 9.13 -13.29
N GLN A 35 -8.92 8.34 -13.80
CA GLN A 35 -7.50 8.73 -13.90
C GLN A 35 -7.24 9.67 -15.09
N GLY A 36 -8.10 9.67 -16.11
CA GLY A 36 -8.00 10.55 -17.27
C GLY A 36 -7.16 9.98 -18.43
N GLU A 37 -7.58 10.28 -19.66
CA GLU A 37 -6.85 9.88 -20.87
C GLU A 37 -5.48 10.55 -20.96
N GLY A 38 -4.47 9.77 -21.36
CA GLY A 38 -3.10 10.24 -21.55
C GLY A 38 -2.32 10.44 -20.26
N THR A 39 -2.83 9.93 -19.14
CA THR A 39 -2.12 9.86 -17.87
C THR A 39 -0.90 8.92 -17.95
N SER A 40 0.11 9.22 -17.14
CA SER A 40 1.37 8.47 -17.05
C SER A 40 1.96 8.56 -15.65
N CYS A 41 2.96 7.71 -15.38
CA CYS A 41 3.76 7.70 -14.17
C CYS A 41 2.92 7.55 -12.90
N ALA A 42 1.81 6.83 -12.99
CA ALA A 42 0.93 6.62 -11.85
C ALA A 42 1.63 5.76 -10.80
N VAL A 43 1.61 6.23 -9.56
CA VAL A 43 2.18 5.55 -8.40
C VAL A 43 1.21 5.64 -7.23
N ALA A 44 1.28 4.64 -6.36
CA ALA A 44 0.57 4.63 -5.09
C ALA A 44 1.58 4.47 -3.96
N ASP A 45 1.58 5.41 -3.02
CA ASP A 45 2.36 5.35 -1.80
C ASP A 45 1.44 4.92 -0.66
N TYR A 46 1.83 3.85 0.04
CA TYR A 46 1.10 3.33 1.20
C TYR A 46 1.92 3.48 2.48
N MET A 47 1.28 3.94 3.54
CA MET A 47 1.86 3.98 4.88
C MET A 47 0.89 3.37 5.88
N MET A 48 1.34 2.36 6.63
CA MET A 48 0.54 1.86 7.75
C MET A 48 0.46 2.93 8.83
N THR A 49 -0.75 3.15 9.32
CA THR A 49 -1.01 3.97 10.49
C THR A 49 -1.37 3.07 11.66
N THR A 50 -1.85 3.65 12.75
CA THR A 50 -2.30 2.89 13.93
C THR A 50 -3.57 2.08 13.68
N ASN A 51 -4.44 2.57 12.80
CA ASN A 51 -5.80 2.03 12.61
C ASN A 51 -6.16 1.74 11.15
N ASN A 52 -5.39 2.25 10.19
CA ASN A 52 -5.69 2.16 8.76
C ASN A 52 -4.40 2.19 7.93
N ILE A 53 -4.54 2.31 6.62
CA ILE A 53 -3.41 2.47 5.69
C ILE A 53 -3.61 3.79 4.96
N THR A 54 -2.80 4.80 5.23
CA THR A 54 -2.83 6.05 4.46
C THR A 54 -2.35 5.77 3.05
N VAL A 55 -3.08 6.32 2.07
CA VAL A 55 -2.80 6.17 0.65
C VAL A 55 -2.57 7.54 0.03
N VAL A 56 -1.54 7.67 -0.79
CA VAL A 56 -1.38 8.80 -1.72
C VAL A 56 -1.21 8.25 -3.13
N ASN A 57 -2.16 8.55 -4.01
CA ASN A 57 -2.03 8.26 -5.44
C ASN A 57 -1.49 9.52 -6.14
N SER A 58 -0.48 9.35 -6.98
CA SER A 58 0.16 10.44 -7.74
C SER A 58 0.35 10.05 -9.20
N GLN A 59 0.15 10.99 -10.11
CA GLN A 59 0.33 10.76 -11.55
C GLN A 59 0.67 12.06 -12.29
N PHE A 60 1.08 11.95 -13.55
CA PHE A 60 1.03 13.06 -14.50
C PHE A 60 -0.15 12.90 -15.44
N ASN A 61 -0.93 13.95 -15.62
CA ASN A 61 -1.94 13.98 -16.68
C ASN A 61 -1.30 14.18 -18.07
N LYS A 62 -2.13 14.16 -19.12
CA LYS A 62 -1.69 14.35 -20.52
C LYS A 62 -0.95 15.66 -20.83
N TYR A 63 -0.97 16.64 -19.92
CA TYR A 63 -0.25 17.90 -20.04
C TYR A 63 1.01 17.94 -19.17
N ASN A 64 1.46 16.79 -18.65
CA ASN A 64 2.59 16.65 -17.74
C ASN A 64 2.44 17.48 -16.44
N ARG A 65 1.19 17.69 -15.98
CA ARG A 65 0.90 18.32 -14.69
C ARG A 65 0.69 17.23 -13.64
N VAL A 66 1.20 17.50 -12.43
CA VAL A 66 1.02 16.62 -11.27
C VAL A 66 -0.45 16.63 -10.86
N GLU A 67 -1.01 15.44 -10.67
CA GLU A 67 -2.30 15.20 -10.03
C GLU A 67 -2.09 14.23 -8.88
N GLN A 68 -2.59 14.59 -7.70
CA GLN A 68 -2.42 13.79 -6.49
C GLN A 68 -3.71 13.79 -5.68
N ILE A 69 -3.98 12.66 -5.03
CA ILE A 69 -5.11 12.47 -4.14
C ILE A 69 -4.68 11.59 -2.97
N SER A 70 -5.14 11.94 -1.76
CA SER A 70 -4.90 11.16 -0.56
C SER A 70 -6.19 10.54 0.00
N GLY A 71 -6.01 9.57 0.88
CA GLY A 71 -7.09 8.85 1.52
C GLY A 71 -6.57 7.80 2.48
N TYR A 72 -7.42 6.84 2.80
CA TYR A 72 -7.04 5.70 3.64
C TYR A 72 -7.75 4.43 3.18
N ALA A 73 -7.10 3.29 3.36
CA ALA A 73 -7.68 1.96 3.22
C ALA A 73 -7.86 1.30 4.59
N TYR A 74 -8.89 0.48 4.74
CA TYR A 74 -9.25 -0.17 5.98
C TYR A 74 -10.02 -1.47 5.71
N TYR A 75 -10.14 -2.33 6.73
CA TYR A 75 -11.00 -3.51 6.68
C TYR A 75 -12.39 -3.16 7.22
N GLU A 76 -13.43 -3.49 6.47
CA GLU A 76 -14.79 -3.50 7.01
C GLU A 76 -14.95 -4.64 8.04
N PRO A 77 -15.92 -4.54 8.98
CA PRO A 77 -16.13 -5.58 9.98
C PRO A 77 -16.34 -6.97 9.35
N GLY A 78 -15.45 -7.90 9.67
CA GLY A 78 -15.48 -9.27 9.16
C GLY A 78 -14.61 -9.52 7.93
N ASN A 79 -14.03 -8.47 7.33
CA ASN A 79 -13.10 -8.62 6.22
C ASN A 79 -11.68 -8.86 6.71
N SER A 80 -10.86 -9.48 5.85
CA SER A 80 -9.45 -9.76 6.10
C SER A 80 -8.71 -10.03 4.79
N GLY A 81 -7.40 -10.26 4.85
CA GLY A 81 -6.61 -10.61 3.68
C GLY A 81 -6.63 -9.51 2.63
N GLY A 82 -6.96 -9.84 1.39
CA GLY A 82 -7.03 -8.87 0.30
C GLY A 82 -8.33 -8.07 0.22
N ASP A 83 -9.29 -8.23 1.13
CA ASP A 83 -10.61 -7.60 1.06
C ASP A 83 -10.65 -6.27 1.83
N LEU A 84 -10.18 -5.19 1.20
CA LEU A 84 -10.15 -3.85 1.80
C LEU A 84 -11.20 -2.93 1.16
N SER A 85 -11.48 -1.84 1.86
CA SER A 85 -12.20 -0.67 1.35
C SER A 85 -11.25 0.53 1.37
N VAL A 86 -11.37 1.43 0.39
CA VAL A 86 -10.60 2.67 0.29
C VAL A 86 -11.51 3.89 0.26
N SER A 87 -11.14 4.92 1.02
CA SER A 87 -11.81 6.21 1.07
C SER A 87 -10.85 7.29 0.58
N LEU A 88 -11.17 7.94 -0.54
CA LEU A 88 -10.33 8.98 -1.15
C LEU A 88 -10.96 10.37 -0.97
N GLN A 89 -10.14 11.35 -0.59
CA GLN A 89 -10.60 12.71 -0.33
C GLN A 89 -11.18 13.36 -1.58
N GLY A 90 -12.42 13.84 -1.50
CA GLY A 90 -13.07 14.54 -2.60
C GLY A 90 -13.66 13.64 -3.69
N VAL A 91 -13.59 12.30 -3.55
CA VAL A 91 -14.25 11.37 -4.47
C VAL A 91 -15.70 11.12 -4.01
N PRO A 92 -16.71 11.42 -4.84
CA PRO A 92 -18.11 11.19 -4.48
C PRO A 92 -18.47 9.69 -4.45
N GLY A 93 -19.55 9.37 -3.73
CA GLY A 93 -20.10 8.01 -3.67
C GLY A 93 -19.44 7.10 -2.64
N GLY A 94 -18.80 7.67 -1.61
CA GLY A 94 -18.29 6.93 -0.45
C GLY A 94 -17.14 5.99 -0.76
N ASP A 95 -16.93 5.03 0.14
CA ASP A 95 -15.82 4.08 0.08
C ASP A 95 -15.93 3.16 -1.14
N LYS A 96 -14.78 2.75 -1.66
CA LYS A 96 -14.66 1.91 -2.85
C LYS A 96 -13.99 0.58 -2.49
N PRO A 97 -14.41 -0.55 -3.09
CA PRO A 97 -13.69 -1.80 -2.89
C PRO A 97 -12.24 -1.71 -3.38
N TYR A 98 -11.34 -2.32 -2.62
CA TYR A 98 -9.93 -2.51 -2.95
C TYR A 98 -9.61 -3.98 -2.71
N TRP A 99 -9.79 -4.81 -3.74
CA TRP A 99 -9.54 -6.24 -3.66
C TRP A 99 -8.16 -6.58 -4.19
N VAL A 100 -7.23 -6.96 -3.31
CA VAL A 100 -5.97 -7.59 -3.71
C VAL A 100 -6.26 -9.04 -4.11
N ILE A 101 -6.26 -9.33 -5.40
CA ILE A 101 -6.67 -10.63 -5.95
C ILE A 101 -5.48 -11.54 -6.31
N SER A 102 -4.27 -10.98 -6.40
CA SER A 102 -3.04 -11.75 -6.60
C SER A 102 -1.84 -10.97 -6.08
N LEU A 103 -0.86 -11.70 -5.55
CA LEU A 103 0.42 -11.15 -5.10
C LEU A 103 1.57 -11.87 -5.79
N GLY A 104 2.65 -11.13 -6.03
CA GLY A 104 3.91 -11.69 -6.50
C GLY A 104 4.73 -12.33 -5.39
N PRO A 105 5.89 -12.90 -5.73
CA PRO A 105 6.82 -13.44 -4.74
C PRO A 105 7.25 -12.35 -3.75
N VAL A 106 7.67 -12.78 -2.56
CA VAL A 106 8.28 -11.90 -1.56
C VAL A 106 9.79 -11.92 -1.74
N VAL A 107 10.37 -10.76 -2.01
CA VAL A 107 11.83 -10.56 -2.08
C VAL A 107 12.16 -9.42 -1.13
N ASN A 108 13.17 -9.60 -0.28
CA ASN A 108 13.58 -8.60 0.72
C ASN A 108 12.41 -8.07 1.59
N LYS A 109 11.50 -8.96 1.99
CA LYS A 109 10.28 -8.65 2.77
C LYS A 109 9.31 -7.69 2.06
N GLN A 110 9.28 -7.68 0.73
CA GLN A 110 8.30 -6.95 -0.05
C GLN A 110 7.69 -7.83 -1.13
N TYR A 111 6.37 -7.76 -1.29
CA TYR A 111 5.71 -8.31 -2.47
C TYR A 111 6.20 -7.57 -3.71
N GLN A 112 6.55 -8.30 -4.77
CA GLN A 112 7.14 -7.70 -5.98
C GLN A 112 6.09 -7.17 -6.98
N TYR A 113 4.89 -7.74 -6.99
CA TYR A 113 3.74 -7.22 -7.71
C TYR A 113 2.44 -7.44 -6.91
N SER A 114 1.41 -6.67 -7.23
CA SER A 114 0.04 -6.82 -6.71
C SER A 114 -0.94 -6.60 -7.85
N ILE A 115 -2.00 -7.42 -7.91
CA ILE A 115 -3.14 -7.19 -8.79
C ILE A 115 -4.32 -6.79 -7.90
N VAL A 116 -4.87 -5.61 -8.17
CA VAL A 116 -5.97 -5.02 -7.42
C VAL A 116 -7.17 -4.84 -8.33
N SER A 117 -8.37 -5.13 -7.81
CA SER A 117 -9.62 -4.92 -8.53
C SER A 117 -10.78 -4.67 -7.56
N ASP A 118 -12.00 -4.91 -8.02
CA ASP A 118 -13.25 -4.82 -7.30
C ASP A 118 -14.09 -6.10 -7.52
N PRO A 119 -15.13 -6.36 -6.70
CA PRO A 119 -15.96 -7.56 -6.80
C PRO A 119 -16.63 -7.79 -8.17
N LYS A 120 -16.80 -6.74 -8.97
CA LYS A 120 -17.46 -6.79 -10.29
C LYS A 120 -16.49 -6.89 -11.46
N ARG A 121 -15.16 -6.87 -11.23
CA ARG A 121 -14.12 -6.87 -12.29
C ARG A 121 -14.25 -5.68 -13.23
N LEU A 122 -14.56 -4.52 -12.67
CA LEU A 122 -14.68 -3.26 -13.40
C LEU A 122 -13.37 -2.49 -13.39
N SER A 123 -12.68 -2.38 -12.25
CA SER A 123 -11.36 -1.74 -12.14
C SER A 123 -10.22 -2.75 -12.20
N LEU A 124 -9.04 -2.31 -12.58
CA LEU A 124 -7.83 -3.11 -12.63
C LEU A 124 -6.59 -2.25 -12.39
N PHE A 125 -5.91 -2.46 -11.25
CA PHE A 125 -4.58 -1.89 -11.04
C PHE A 125 -3.57 -3.03 -10.91
N VAL A 126 -2.59 -3.08 -11.81
CA VAL A 126 -1.41 -3.92 -11.64
C VAL A 126 -0.28 -3.04 -11.15
N LEU A 127 0.18 -3.35 -9.95
CA LEU A 127 1.18 -2.60 -9.22
C LEU A 127 2.47 -3.40 -9.13
N THR A 128 3.62 -2.74 -9.23
CA THR A 128 4.93 -3.36 -9.01
C THR A 128 5.88 -2.49 -8.19
N ARG A 129 6.89 -3.12 -7.59
CA ARG A 129 8.00 -2.42 -6.90
C ARG A 129 9.07 -1.92 -7.85
N ASP A 130 9.28 -2.63 -8.96
CA ASP A 130 10.32 -2.32 -9.94
C ASP A 130 9.82 -2.63 -11.34
N VAL A 131 9.73 -1.57 -12.16
CA VAL A 131 9.12 -1.61 -13.49
C VAL A 131 9.89 -2.52 -14.44
N GLU A 132 11.23 -2.44 -14.42
CA GLU A 132 12.09 -3.24 -15.31
C GLU A 132 11.99 -4.73 -14.99
N THR A 133 12.13 -5.08 -13.71
CA THR A 133 12.00 -6.46 -13.21
C THR A 133 10.61 -7.01 -13.50
N PHE A 134 9.55 -6.21 -13.36
CA PHE A 134 8.20 -6.64 -13.70
C PHE A 134 8.07 -7.07 -15.15
N TYR A 135 8.47 -6.20 -16.09
CA TYR A 135 8.34 -6.51 -17.52
C TYR A 135 9.24 -7.66 -17.96
N LYS A 136 10.36 -7.86 -17.27
CA LYS A 136 11.30 -8.95 -17.55
C LYS A 136 10.82 -10.29 -17.01
N ASP A 137 10.35 -10.33 -15.76
CA ASP A 137 10.21 -11.57 -14.99
C ASP A 137 8.74 -11.97 -14.71
N TYR A 138 7.80 -11.01 -14.68
CA TYR A 138 6.43 -11.25 -14.21
C TYR A 138 5.33 -10.97 -15.23
N ASP A 139 5.57 -10.09 -16.20
CA ASP A 139 4.56 -9.57 -17.13
C ASP A 139 3.71 -10.66 -17.79
N LYS A 140 4.36 -11.64 -18.42
CA LYS A 140 3.65 -12.74 -19.09
C LYS A 140 2.74 -13.51 -18.13
N GLN A 141 3.24 -13.84 -16.95
CA GLN A 141 2.46 -14.58 -15.94
C GLN A 141 1.27 -13.75 -15.45
N VAL A 142 1.46 -12.45 -15.23
CA VAL A 142 0.39 -11.56 -14.79
C VAL A 142 -0.69 -11.42 -15.86
N LEU A 143 -0.31 -11.27 -17.14
CA LEU A 143 -1.28 -11.23 -18.24
C LEU A 143 -2.05 -12.55 -18.39
N ASP A 144 -1.41 -13.71 -18.18
CA ASP A 144 -2.07 -15.01 -18.15
C ASP A 144 -3.09 -15.09 -17.00
N ILE A 145 -2.73 -14.63 -15.79
CA ILE A 145 -3.64 -14.55 -14.62
C ILE A 145 -4.84 -13.65 -14.91
N LEU A 146 -4.60 -12.47 -15.50
CA LEU A 146 -5.66 -11.53 -15.84
C LEU A 146 -6.61 -12.10 -16.89
N ALA A 147 -6.09 -12.81 -17.89
CA ALA A 147 -6.92 -13.50 -18.86
C ALA A 147 -7.81 -14.57 -18.20
N ASP A 148 -7.26 -15.36 -17.29
CA ASP A 148 -7.99 -16.39 -16.51
C ASP A 148 -9.08 -15.78 -15.61
N PHE A 149 -8.83 -14.60 -15.03
CA PHE A 149 -9.81 -13.85 -14.24
C PHE A 149 -10.88 -13.13 -15.10
N GLY A 150 -10.67 -13.06 -16.42
CA GLY A 150 -11.63 -12.53 -17.37
C GLY A 150 -11.46 -11.05 -17.73
N TYR A 151 -10.26 -10.50 -17.55
CA TYR A 151 -9.85 -9.17 -18.02
C TYR A 151 -9.51 -9.21 -19.52
N THR A 152 -10.50 -9.58 -20.32
CA THR A 152 -10.36 -9.79 -21.77
C THR A 152 -11.33 -8.94 -22.58
N LYS A 153 -12.25 -8.22 -21.93
CA LYS A 153 -13.27 -7.41 -22.59
C LYS A 153 -12.71 -6.03 -22.89
N TYR A 154 -13.33 -5.34 -23.84
CA TYR A 154 -12.94 -3.97 -24.18
C TYR A 154 -12.84 -3.04 -22.95
N ILE A 155 -13.78 -3.16 -22.03
CA ILE A 155 -13.88 -2.28 -20.85
C ILE A 155 -12.86 -2.57 -19.75
N ASN A 156 -12.37 -3.81 -19.65
CA ASN A 156 -11.54 -4.25 -18.53
C ASN A 156 -10.25 -4.96 -18.95
N LYS A 157 -9.90 -4.98 -20.25
CA LYS A 157 -8.62 -5.55 -20.67
C LYS A 157 -7.47 -4.69 -20.12
N PRO A 158 -6.33 -5.30 -19.76
CA PRO A 158 -5.17 -4.54 -19.30
C PRO A 158 -4.70 -3.57 -20.39
N LEU A 159 -4.46 -2.33 -19.97
CA LEU A 159 -3.90 -1.24 -20.75
C LEU A 159 -2.61 -0.78 -20.08
N PRO A 160 -1.49 -0.69 -20.80
CA PRO A 160 -0.23 -0.25 -20.21
C PRO A 160 -0.34 1.16 -19.62
N MET A 161 0.22 1.33 -18.43
CA MET A 161 0.48 2.63 -17.82
C MET A 161 1.94 2.98 -18.06
N SER A 162 2.20 4.06 -18.80
CA SER A 162 3.59 4.46 -19.10
C SER A 162 4.32 4.88 -17.83
N GLN A 163 5.51 4.32 -17.60
CA GLN A 163 6.43 4.69 -16.52
C GLN A 163 7.76 5.24 -17.08
N GLU A 164 7.77 5.65 -18.35
CA GLU A 164 8.97 6.15 -19.04
C GLU A 164 9.18 7.66 -18.81
N GLY A 165 10.43 8.07 -18.55
CA GLY A 165 10.79 9.50 -18.44
C GLY A 165 10.16 10.23 -17.25
N CYS A 166 9.73 9.49 -16.23
CA CYS A 166 9.03 10.02 -15.06
C CYS A 166 9.98 10.72 -14.08
N ASP A 167 9.64 11.96 -13.70
CA ASP A 167 10.28 12.68 -12.60
C ASP A 167 9.42 12.58 -11.33
N TYR A 168 9.52 11.43 -10.63
CA TYR A 168 8.72 11.17 -9.44
C TYR A 168 8.98 12.15 -8.29
N THR A 169 10.11 12.89 -8.32
CA THR A 169 10.44 13.86 -7.26
C THR A 169 9.41 14.99 -7.16
N ARG A 170 8.67 15.23 -8.24
CA ARG A 170 7.56 16.20 -8.29
C ARG A 170 6.36 15.80 -7.43
N PHE A 171 6.31 14.55 -6.96
CA PHE A 171 5.24 14.05 -6.08
C PHE A 171 5.60 14.17 -4.60
N ASP A 172 6.89 14.25 -4.28
CA ASP A 172 7.43 14.02 -2.93
C ASP A 172 6.90 15.00 -1.89
N LYS A 173 6.69 16.27 -2.26
CA LYS A 173 6.21 17.28 -1.32
C LYS A 173 4.87 16.89 -0.70
N PHE A 174 3.89 16.53 -1.53
CA PHE A 174 2.55 16.18 -1.05
C PHE A 174 2.55 14.83 -0.33
N VAL A 175 3.34 13.86 -0.80
CA VAL A 175 3.52 12.57 -0.11
C VAL A 175 4.10 12.80 1.28
N HIS A 176 5.17 13.57 1.40
CA HIS A 176 5.80 13.89 2.68
C HIS A 176 4.86 14.66 3.61
N GLU A 177 4.14 15.67 3.11
CA GLU A 177 3.16 16.42 3.89
C GLU A 177 2.01 15.53 4.38
N THR A 178 1.57 14.55 3.58
CA THR A 178 0.50 13.61 3.95
C THR A 178 0.98 12.55 4.94
N PHE A 179 2.22 12.09 4.82
CA PHE A 179 2.76 11.02 5.67
C PHE A 179 3.42 11.54 6.97
N LYS A 180 3.61 12.85 7.07
CA LYS A 180 4.10 13.47 8.29
C LYS A 180 3.14 13.20 9.45
N GLY A 181 3.67 12.72 10.57
CA GLY A 181 2.92 12.39 11.78
C GLY A 181 2.34 10.98 11.80
N VAL A 182 2.15 10.36 10.63
CA VAL A 182 1.58 9.01 10.52
C VAL A 182 2.62 7.92 10.29
N ASP A 183 3.81 8.29 9.82
CA ASP A 183 4.92 7.36 9.62
C ASP A 183 5.63 7.06 10.96
N CYS A 184 5.23 5.96 11.60
CA CYS A 184 5.92 5.45 12.79
C CYS A 184 7.27 4.76 12.46
N GLY A 185 7.65 4.70 11.19
CA GLY A 185 8.92 4.21 10.69
C GLY A 185 9.24 2.75 11.02
N THR A 186 10.51 2.41 10.83
CA THR A 186 11.05 1.08 11.16
C THR A 186 10.81 0.72 12.63
N CYS A 187 10.95 1.68 13.54
CA CYS A 187 10.77 1.45 14.98
C CYS A 187 9.31 1.11 15.31
N GLY A 188 8.34 1.82 14.73
CA GLY A 188 6.92 1.51 14.89
C GLY A 188 6.55 0.14 14.31
N THR A 189 7.08 -0.20 13.14
CA THR A 189 6.88 -1.54 12.56
C THR A 189 7.45 -2.65 13.45
N ALA A 190 8.65 -2.43 14.02
CA ALA A 190 9.27 -3.35 14.94
C ALA A 190 8.47 -3.49 16.25
N TYR A 191 7.91 -2.39 16.77
CA TYR A 191 7.02 -2.40 17.92
C TYR A 191 5.80 -3.30 17.68
N GLN A 192 5.09 -3.11 16.56
CA GLN A 192 3.92 -3.92 16.21
C GLN A 192 4.27 -5.40 16.10
N THR A 193 5.41 -5.73 15.46
CA THR A 193 5.91 -7.10 15.35
C THR A 193 6.22 -7.72 16.71
N CYS A 194 6.86 -6.95 17.60
CA CYS A 194 7.15 -7.36 18.97
C CYS A 194 5.85 -7.68 19.73
N CYS A 195 4.85 -6.79 19.62
CA CYS A 195 3.56 -6.96 20.29
C CYS A 195 2.80 -8.20 19.81
N ILE A 196 2.79 -8.46 18.49
CA ILE A 196 2.18 -9.68 17.95
C ILE A 196 2.90 -10.92 18.49
N GLY A 197 4.23 -10.92 18.53
CA GLY A 197 5.02 -12.03 19.06
C GLY A 197 4.69 -12.33 20.52
N PHE A 198 4.72 -11.32 21.39
CA PHE A 198 4.38 -11.49 22.81
C PHE A 198 2.92 -11.90 23.02
N ALA A 199 1.98 -11.40 22.19
CA ALA A 199 0.57 -11.79 22.25
C ALA A 199 0.36 -13.29 21.97
N VAL A 200 1.13 -13.89 21.04
CA VAL A 200 1.11 -15.34 20.76
C VAL A 200 1.52 -16.15 21.99
N ASP A 201 2.44 -15.63 22.79
CA ASP A 201 2.90 -16.25 24.03
C ASP A 201 1.98 -15.94 25.24
N GLY A 202 0.86 -15.25 25.01
CA GLY A 202 -0.13 -14.91 26.04
C GLY A 202 0.11 -13.58 26.76
N TYR A 203 1.01 -12.74 26.25
CA TYR A 203 1.39 -11.44 26.81
C TYR A 203 1.10 -10.29 25.83
N PRO A 204 -0.17 -9.96 25.53
CA PRO A 204 -0.48 -8.88 24.60
C PRO A 204 0.04 -7.52 25.12
N CYS A 205 0.41 -6.63 24.19
CA CYS A 205 0.74 -5.25 24.52
C CYS A 205 -0.52 -4.47 24.92
N ASP A 206 -0.50 -3.84 26.09
CA ASP A 206 -1.55 -2.92 26.55
C ASP A 206 -1.37 -1.48 26.02
N CYS A 207 -0.16 -1.13 25.58
CA CYS A 207 0.11 0.15 24.92
C CYS A 207 -0.03 0.03 23.39
N HIS A 208 -0.31 1.14 22.74
CA HIS A 208 -0.45 1.21 21.29
C HIS A 208 0.39 2.37 20.72
N LEU A 209 0.76 2.25 19.45
CA LEU A 209 1.32 3.39 18.74
C LEU A 209 0.26 4.50 18.67
N GLN A 210 0.73 5.73 18.81
CA GLN A 210 -0.04 6.95 18.67
C GLN A 210 0.71 7.84 17.69
N GLU A 211 0.01 8.27 16.65
CA GLU A 211 0.50 9.18 15.62
C GLU A 211 0.78 10.59 16.21
N ASP A 212 1.49 11.43 15.47
CA ASP A 212 1.89 12.78 15.87
C ASP A 212 2.71 12.83 17.19
N GLY A 213 3.54 11.81 17.40
CA GLY A 213 4.36 11.64 18.59
C GLY A 213 5.80 12.15 18.46
N THR A 214 6.58 11.87 19.50
CA THR A 214 7.96 12.34 19.67
C THR A 214 9.00 11.21 19.73
N GLY A 215 8.59 9.96 19.49
CA GLY A 215 9.46 8.77 19.57
C GLY A 215 9.62 8.22 20.98
N LYS A 216 8.70 8.50 21.89
CA LYS A 216 8.73 8.06 23.29
C LYS A 216 7.82 6.87 23.52
N ALA A 217 8.10 6.13 24.59
CA ALA A 217 7.20 5.12 25.12
C ALA A 217 6.81 5.46 26.56
N GLY A 218 5.55 5.20 26.92
CA GLY A 218 5.07 5.28 28.28
C GLY A 218 5.84 4.33 29.20
N SER A 219 5.99 4.69 30.47
CA SER A 219 6.78 3.93 31.45
C SER A 219 6.29 2.50 31.70
N ASN A 220 5.05 2.20 31.32
CA ASN A 220 4.40 0.91 31.55
C ASN A 220 4.26 0.08 30.26
N CYS A 221 4.85 0.51 29.13
CA CYS A 221 4.70 -0.14 27.83
C CYS A 221 5.64 -1.32 27.59
N GLY A 222 6.14 -1.91 28.68
CA GLY A 222 6.93 -3.14 28.69
C GLY A 222 8.20 -3.11 27.83
N ASP A 223 8.66 -4.30 27.46
CA ASP A 223 9.89 -4.49 26.70
C ASP A 223 9.77 -3.96 25.26
N CYS A 224 8.63 -4.17 24.61
CA CYS A 224 8.39 -3.67 23.26
C CYS A 224 8.42 -2.13 23.22
N GLY A 225 7.79 -1.45 24.18
CA GLY A 225 7.83 0.02 24.29
C GLY A 225 9.24 0.54 24.61
N THR A 226 9.96 -0.14 25.50
CA THR A 226 11.36 0.21 25.81
C THR A 226 12.26 0.08 24.57
N GLY A 227 12.10 -1.01 23.81
CA GLY A 227 12.81 -1.24 22.56
C GLY A 227 12.46 -0.19 21.49
N TYR A 228 11.18 0.17 21.38
CA TYR A 228 10.72 1.25 20.51
C TYR A 228 11.42 2.57 20.82
N ALA A 229 11.38 3.02 22.07
CA ALA A 229 11.98 4.29 22.47
C ALA A 229 13.50 4.31 22.21
N ALA A 230 14.20 3.22 22.52
CA ALA A 230 15.63 3.09 22.23
C ALA A 230 15.94 3.15 20.72
N CYS A 231 15.14 2.48 19.90
CA CYS A 231 15.24 2.55 18.44
C CYS A 231 15.06 3.99 17.95
N CYS A 232 14.04 4.69 18.43
CA CYS A 232 13.74 6.06 18.04
C CYS A 232 14.84 7.05 18.43
N ILE A 233 15.45 6.87 19.61
CA ILE A 233 16.62 7.66 20.02
C ILE A 233 17.79 7.47 19.03
N GLY A 234 18.04 6.23 18.59
CA GLY A 234 19.08 5.93 17.61
C GLY A 234 18.83 6.63 16.27
N TYR A 235 17.65 6.45 15.69
CA TYR A 235 17.29 7.10 14.42
C TYR A 235 17.25 8.63 14.51
N ALA A 236 16.83 9.20 15.64
CA ALA A 236 16.87 10.65 15.86
C ALA A 236 18.31 11.21 15.83
N ALA A 237 19.30 10.45 16.31
CA ALA A 237 20.70 10.85 16.25
C ALA A 237 21.23 10.97 14.80
N ASP A 238 20.65 10.20 13.88
CA ASP A 238 20.96 10.24 12.44
C ASP A 238 20.08 11.24 11.66
N GLY A 239 19.26 12.03 12.34
CA GLY A 239 18.38 13.04 11.73
C GLY A 239 17.01 12.52 11.29
N TYR A 240 16.64 11.31 11.67
CA TYR A 240 15.38 10.65 11.32
C TYR A 240 14.51 10.39 12.56
N PRO A 241 14.05 11.41 13.29
CA PRO A 241 13.27 11.19 14.51
C PRO A 241 11.95 10.46 14.19
N CYS A 242 11.57 9.52 15.05
CA CYS A 242 10.24 8.90 15.00
C CYS A 242 9.14 9.94 15.17
N GLN A 243 8.01 9.71 14.50
CA GLN A 243 6.85 10.62 14.50
C GLN A 243 5.65 10.04 15.24
N CYS A 244 5.87 8.99 16.03
CA CYS A 244 4.85 8.34 16.85
C CYS A 244 5.33 8.18 18.29
N ASP A 245 4.41 8.00 19.22
CA ASP A 245 4.68 7.58 20.60
C ASP A 245 4.04 6.21 20.85
N VAL A 246 4.48 5.49 21.88
CA VAL A 246 3.82 4.29 22.39
C VAL A 246 3.20 4.64 23.74
N MET A 247 1.87 4.58 23.85
CA MET A 247 1.13 4.99 25.06
C MET A 247 0.01 4.02 25.40
#